data_AF-A0A2N1M749-F1
#
_entry.id   AF-A0A2N1M749-F1
#
_cell.length_a   1.000
_cell.length_b   1.000
_cell.length_c   1.000
_cell.angle_alpha   90.00
_cell.angle_beta   90.00
_cell.angle_gamma   90.00
#
_symmetry.space_group_name_H-M   'P 1'
#
loop_
_entity.id
_entity.type
_entity.pdbx_description
1 polymer ?
#
loop_
_entity_poly.entity_id
_entity_poly.type
_entity_poly.pdbx_seq_one_letter_code
_entity_poly.pdbx_strand_id
1 'polypeptide(L)'
;MILDQLDKLKRQLKRGFEKELAINPDGQVIHDPCISHCLPYMFGECNNKHKIQCLKCNQLFEFFDFMTKNTFENYQSQLAEAKEHLLYYLSHQACKVFLNAQFNVTLAELDSSGAVIIADYKMRILSQSAHETKQDFFGKCGWILHTILIFMRETNSNKLDIGAYDHWSLDTKQNAWFTTSAFEAVFETISKKPKWIKVISDNGLHCHNSKLMAIVNYWYTWYDIEIRSWLFLEPGKAKTMVDSHHASIMHAIKRYLRIGCDLSSGDDIAQAAKGLSGTSLANLEPNRNNDSESHEKNQKKNTPLHQPQPSISQYTTPETEWTMSIALESENDKNAAKGLEDRINARSMRDELLKHVEAGELEEEDIPKVNTI
;
A
#
# COMPACT_ATOMS: atom_id res chain seq x y z
N MET A 1 7.45 -41.35 -2.72
CA MET A 1 5.99 -41.13 -2.60
C MET A 1 5.67 -39.86 -1.84
N ILE A 2 6.16 -39.68 -0.61
CA ILE A 2 5.90 -38.48 0.24
C ILE A 2 6.45 -37.18 -0.38
N LEU A 3 7.67 -37.19 -0.92
CA LEU A 3 8.28 -36.00 -1.54
C LEU A 3 7.48 -35.50 -2.76
N ASP A 4 6.91 -36.41 -3.56
CA ASP A 4 6.06 -36.05 -4.71
C ASP A 4 4.73 -35.44 -4.25
N GLN A 5 4.14 -35.95 -3.17
CA GLN A 5 2.96 -35.34 -2.54
C GLN A 5 3.26 -33.94 -2.00
N LEU A 6 4.42 -33.76 -1.35
CA LEU A 6 4.88 -32.46 -0.86
C LEU A 6 5.07 -31.46 -2.01
N ASP A 7 5.68 -31.87 -3.13
CA ASP A 7 5.88 -31.02 -4.29
C ASP A 7 4.56 -30.63 -4.96
N LYS A 8 3.60 -31.56 -5.06
CA LYS A 8 2.24 -31.27 -5.55
C LYS A 8 1.53 -30.27 -4.65
N LEU A 9 1.57 -30.48 -3.34
CA LEU A 9 0.99 -29.57 -2.34
C LEU A 9 1.63 -28.18 -2.45
N LYS A 10 2.96 -28.09 -2.51
CA LYS A 10 3.69 -26.84 -2.67
C LYS A 10 3.29 -26.09 -3.93
N ARG A 11 3.12 -26.78 -5.06
CA ARG A 11 2.64 -26.17 -6.32
C ARG A 11 1.21 -25.65 -6.17
N GLN A 12 0.34 -26.42 -5.53
CA GLN A 12 -1.06 -26.05 -5.29
C GLN A 12 -1.16 -24.80 -4.41
N LEU A 13 -0.47 -24.79 -3.26
CA LEU A 13 -0.48 -23.66 -2.33
C LEU A 13 0.08 -22.38 -2.98
N LYS A 14 1.14 -22.49 -3.80
CA LYS A 14 1.82 -21.32 -4.38
C LYS A 14 1.18 -20.76 -5.64
N ARG A 15 0.44 -21.57 -6.41
CA ARG A 15 -0.02 -21.18 -7.77
C ARG A 15 -1.45 -21.59 -8.10
N GLY A 16 -2.00 -22.58 -7.38
CA GLY A 16 -3.34 -23.12 -7.61
C GLY A 16 -4.40 -22.41 -6.79
N PHE A 17 -4.13 -22.21 -5.50
CA PHE A 17 -5.11 -21.69 -4.54
C PHE A 17 -5.71 -20.34 -4.96
N GLU A 18 -4.90 -19.37 -5.39
CA GLU A 18 -5.40 -18.06 -5.84
C GLU A 18 -6.41 -18.17 -6.99
N LYS A 19 -6.26 -19.18 -7.86
CA LYS A 19 -7.14 -19.39 -9.03
C LYS A 19 -8.46 -20.07 -8.67
N GLU A 20 -8.59 -20.55 -7.45
CA GLU A 20 -9.78 -21.25 -6.96
C GLU A 20 -10.71 -20.31 -6.19
N LEU A 21 -10.24 -19.09 -5.92
CA LEU A 21 -11.03 -18.02 -5.31
C LEU A 21 -11.77 -17.26 -6.41
N ALA A 22 -13.09 -17.23 -6.31
CA ALA A 22 -13.95 -16.53 -7.26
C ALA A 22 -14.36 -15.16 -6.72
N ILE A 23 -14.16 -14.13 -7.54
CA ILE A 23 -14.62 -12.76 -7.30
C ILE A 23 -15.22 -12.27 -8.60
N ASN A 24 -16.39 -11.64 -8.52
CA ASN A 24 -17.04 -11.08 -9.69
C ASN A 24 -16.24 -9.88 -10.25
N PRO A 25 -16.43 -9.53 -11.54
CA PRO A 25 -15.75 -8.38 -12.15
C PRO A 25 -16.03 -7.04 -11.46
N ASP A 26 -17.16 -6.91 -10.77
CA ASP A 26 -17.54 -5.74 -9.96
C ASP A 26 -16.93 -5.76 -8.53
N GLY A 27 -16.10 -6.76 -8.23
CA GLY A 27 -15.45 -6.95 -6.94
C GLY A 27 -16.31 -7.67 -5.90
N GLN A 28 -17.56 -8.03 -6.21
CA GLN A 28 -18.39 -8.73 -5.23
C GLN A 28 -17.87 -10.14 -5.00
N VAL A 29 -17.74 -10.50 -3.72
CA VAL A 29 -17.39 -11.84 -3.29
C VAL A 29 -18.64 -12.72 -3.29
N ILE A 30 -18.52 -13.92 -3.88
CA ILE A 30 -19.61 -14.89 -3.95
C ILE A 30 -19.39 -16.02 -2.95
N HIS A 31 -20.50 -16.59 -2.47
CA HIS A 31 -20.43 -17.79 -1.64
C HIS A 31 -19.91 -18.98 -2.46
N ASP A 32 -18.94 -19.70 -1.90
CA ASP A 32 -18.49 -20.99 -2.43
C ASP A 32 -18.94 -22.13 -1.49
N PRO A 33 -19.51 -23.24 -2.01
CA PRO A 33 -19.86 -24.40 -1.20
C PRO A 33 -18.69 -25.02 -0.42
N CYS A 34 -17.46 -24.86 -0.92
CA CYS A 34 -16.20 -25.22 -0.29
C CYS A 34 -15.79 -24.13 0.72
N ILE A 35 -15.74 -24.50 1.99
CA ILE A 35 -15.40 -23.56 3.08
C ILE A 35 -14.05 -22.86 2.88
N SER A 36 -13.08 -23.58 2.29
CA SER A 36 -11.73 -23.07 2.03
C SER A 36 -11.63 -22.17 0.79
N HIS A 37 -12.71 -21.99 0.02
CA HIS A 37 -12.76 -21.06 -1.11
C HIS A 37 -13.75 -19.91 -0.91
N CYS A 38 -14.60 -19.99 0.12
CA CYS A 38 -15.60 -18.98 0.40
C CYS A 38 -14.94 -17.76 1.06
N LEU A 39 -14.58 -16.76 0.27
CA LEU A 39 -14.05 -15.48 0.76
C LEU A 39 -14.98 -14.82 1.80
N PRO A 40 -16.31 -14.76 1.61
CA PRO A 40 -17.21 -14.21 2.64
C PRO A 40 -17.09 -14.96 3.97
N TYR A 41 -16.84 -16.27 3.97
CA TYR A 41 -16.64 -17.03 5.20
C TYR A 41 -15.30 -16.69 5.85
N MET A 42 -14.23 -16.56 5.06
CA MET A 42 -12.91 -16.16 5.55
C MET A 42 -12.92 -14.78 6.22
N PHE A 43 -13.77 -13.88 5.73
CA PHE A 43 -13.96 -12.53 6.30
C PHE A 43 -15.02 -12.48 7.41
N GLY A 44 -15.70 -13.59 7.73
CA GLY A 44 -16.69 -13.66 8.81
C GLY A 44 -18.09 -13.16 8.43
N GLU A 45 -18.36 -12.95 7.15
CA GLU A 45 -19.61 -12.39 6.62
C GLU A 45 -20.57 -13.45 6.06
N CYS A 46 -20.14 -14.72 5.98
CA CYS A 46 -20.95 -15.79 5.39
C CYS A 46 -21.84 -16.54 6.39
N ASN A 47 -23.16 -16.40 6.23
CA ASN A 47 -24.15 -17.19 6.96
C ASN A 47 -24.60 -18.49 6.26
N ASN A 48 -24.11 -18.73 5.03
CA ASN A 48 -24.46 -19.93 4.26
C ASN A 48 -23.76 -21.19 4.77
N LYS A 49 -24.37 -22.35 4.53
CA LYS A 49 -23.81 -23.66 4.92
C LYS A 49 -22.74 -24.11 3.92
N HIS A 50 -21.56 -24.44 4.43
CA HIS A 50 -20.47 -25.04 3.64
C HIS A 50 -20.50 -26.56 3.81
N LYS A 51 -21.06 -27.26 2.82
CA LYS A 51 -21.23 -28.73 2.86
C LYS A 51 -20.13 -29.49 2.14
N ILE A 52 -19.24 -28.79 1.45
CA ILE A 52 -18.21 -29.38 0.60
C ILE A 52 -16.84 -29.03 1.17
N GLN A 53 -15.92 -29.98 1.11
CA GLN A 53 -14.49 -29.72 1.20
C GLN A 53 -13.88 -30.32 -0.06
N CYS A 54 -13.34 -29.48 -0.93
CA CYS A 54 -12.88 -29.96 -2.23
C CYS A 54 -11.60 -30.81 -2.08
N LEU A 55 -11.39 -31.73 -3.02
CA LEU A 55 -10.24 -32.65 -2.99
C LEU A 55 -8.90 -31.91 -2.86
N LYS A 56 -8.76 -30.75 -3.51
CA LYS A 56 -7.53 -29.95 -3.50
C LYS A 56 -7.27 -29.31 -2.14
N CYS A 57 -8.31 -28.82 -1.46
CA CYS A 57 -8.18 -28.30 -0.10
C CYS A 57 -7.89 -29.41 0.91
N ASN A 58 -8.49 -30.59 0.72
CA ASN A 58 -8.27 -31.75 1.58
C ASN A 58 -6.82 -32.22 1.58
N GLN A 59 -6.11 -32.11 0.44
CA GLN A 59 -4.72 -32.58 0.34
C GLN A 59 -3.80 -32.00 1.41
N LEU A 60 -4.01 -30.75 1.83
CA LEU A 60 -3.24 -30.13 2.93
C LEU A 60 -3.49 -30.87 4.25
N PHE A 61 -4.76 -31.04 4.61
CA PHE A 61 -5.16 -31.66 5.88
C PHE A 61 -4.80 -33.15 5.91
N GLU A 62 -5.07 -33.88 4.83
CA GLU A 62 -4.69 -35.28 4.68
C GLU A 62 -3.17 -35.48 4.79
N PHE A 63 -2.38 -34.57 4.21
CA PHE A 63 -0.92 -34.60 4.35
C PHE A 63 -0.49 -34.42 5.80
N PHE A 64 -1.04 -33.42 6.50
CA PHE A 64 -0.70 -33.18 7.91
C PHE A 64 -1.17 -34.33 8.81
N ASP A 65 -2.36 -34.88 8.60
CA ASP A 65 -2.85 -36.03 9.36
C ASP A 65 -1.96 -37.27 9.15
N PHE A 66 -1.51 -37.49 7.90
CA PHE A 66 -0.54 -38.52 7.59
C PHE A 66 0.79 -38.28 8.30
N MET A 67 1.33 -37.06 8.23
CA MET A 67 2.60 -36.72 8.89
C MET A 67 2.49 -36.87 10.41
N THR A 68 1.43 -36.38 11.04
CA THR A 68 1.20 -36.50 12.49
C THR A 68 1.19 -37.96 12.93
N LYS A 69 0.56 -38.87 12.16
CA LYS A 69 0.52 -40.30 12.50
C LYS A 69 1.85 -41.03 12.32
N ASN A 70 2.74 -40.51 11.46
CA ASN A 70 3.97 -41.20 11.06
C ASN A 70 5.26 -40.51 11.54
N THR A 71 5.15 -39.45 12.35
CA THR A 71 6.30 -38.70 12.87
C THR A 71 6.42 -38.88 14.38
N PHE A 72 7.65 -38.99 14.87
CA PHE A 72 7.96 -39.10 16.30
C PHE A 72 7.45 -37.88 17.09
N GLU A 73 7.12 -38.09 18.38
CA GLU A 73 6.53 -37.08 19.26
C GLU A 73 7.35 -35.79 19.35
N ASN A 74 8.69 -35.89 19.29
CA ASN A 74 9.60 -34.75 19.38
C ASN A 74 9.47 -33.74 18.21
N TYR A 75 8.80 -34.10 17.11
CA TYR A 75 8.57 -33.20 15.97
C TYR A 75 7.11 -32.72 15.84
N GLN A 76 6.21 -33.17 16.71
CA GLN A 76 4.78 -32.85 16.60
C GLN A 76 4.51 -31.35 16.76
N SER A 77 5.24 -30.66 17.64
CA SER A 77 5.14 -29.21 17.82
C SER A 77 5.54 -28.45 16.55
N GLN A 78 6.67 -28.83 15.92
CA GLN A 78 7.14 -28.23 14.67
C GLN A 78 6.16 -28.47 13.52
N LEU A 79 5.53 -29.65 13.49
CA LEU A 79 4.53 -29.98 12.49
C LEU A 79 3.25 -29.16 12.67
N ALA A 80 2.80 -28.96 13.92
CA ALA A 80 1.68 -28.09 14.24
C ALA A 80 1.96 -26.62 13.85
N GLU A 81 3.13 -26.11 14.23
CA GLU A 81 3.58 -24.76 13.87
C GLU A 81 3.67 -24.58 12.34
N ALA A 82 4.23 -25.56 11.62
CA ALA A 82 4.28 -25.53 10.16
C ALA A 82 2.87 -25.51 9.53
N LYS A 83 1.91 -26.25 10.10
CA LYS A 83 0.52 -26.22 9.65
C LYS A 83 -0.09 -24.84 9.84
N GLU A 84 0.09 -24.23 11.01
CA GLU A 84 -0.41 -22.87 11.30
C GLU A 84 0.19 -21.83 10.35
N HIS A 85 1.50 -21.87 10.12
CA HIS A 85 2.16 -20.97 9.16
C HIS A 85 1.62 -21.12 7.74
N LEU A 86 1.31 -22.35 7.30
CA LEU A 86 0.72 -22.58 5.98
C LEU A 86 -0.73 -22.10 5.89
N LEU A 87 -1.53 -22.25 6.96
CA LEU A 87 -2.88 -21.70 7.01
C LEU A 87 -2.85 -20.17 6.99
N TYR A 88 -1.95 -19.55 7.76
CA TYR A 88 -1.73 -18.10 7.71
C TYR A 88 -1.33 -17.63 6.32
N TYR A 89 -0.44 -18.36 5.65
CA TYR A 89 -0.05 -18.08 4.27
C TYR A 89 -1.23 -18.15 3.30
N LEU A 90 -2.13 -19.13 3.43
CA LEU A 90 -3.34 -19.24 2.61
C LEU A 90 -4.30 -18.09 2.86
N SER A 91 -4.55 -17.71 4.12
CA SER A 91 -5.35 -16.52 4.44
C SER A 91 -4.75 -15.26 3.81
N HIS A 92 -3.42 -15.11 3.85
CA HIS A 92 -2.75 -14.00 3.17
C HIS A 92 -2.94 -14.04 1.64
N GLN A 93 -2.85 -15.20 0.98
CA GLN A 93 -3.14 -15.31 -0.46
C GLN A 93 -4.60 -14.92 -0.77
N ALA A 94 -5.56 -15.32 0.07
CA ALA A 94 -6.96 -14.98 -0.11
C ALA A 94 -7.21 -13.46 0.02
N CYS A 95 -6.66 -12.83 1.06
CA CYS A 95 -6.71 -11.37 1.22
C CYS A 95 -6.10 -10.65 0.03
N LYS A 96 -4.95 -11.11 -0.47
CA LYS A 96 -4.29 -10.54 -1.64
C LYS A 96 -5.17 -10.62 -2.89
N VAL A 97 -5.79 -11.77 -3.17
CA VAL A 97 -6.69 -11.92 -4.34
C VAL A 97 -7.88 -10.98 -4.23
N PHE A 98 -8.48 -10.89 -3.04
CA PHE A 98 -9.59 -9.97 -2.78
C PHE A 98 -9.20 -8.50 -2.97
N LEU A 99 -8.12 -8.05 -2.33
CA LEU A 99 -7.68 -6.66 -2.40
C LEU A 99 -7.26 -6.26 -3.83
N ASN A 100 -6.63 -7.16 -4.59
CA ASN A 100 -6.32 -6.92 -6.00
C ASN A 100 -7.59 -6.76 -6.84
N ALA A 101 -8.63 -7.56 -6.60
CA ALA A 101 -9.90 -7.41 -7.30
C ALA A 101 -10.56 -6.06 -6.96
N GLN A 102 -10.62 -5.69 -5.67
CA GLN A 102 -11.14 -4.38 -5.25
C GLN A 102 -10.37 -3.20 -5.85
N PHE A 103 -9.04 -3.33 -5.91
CA PHE A 103 -8.18 -2.31 -6.50
C PHE A 103 -8.45 -2.17 -8.00
N ASN A 104 -8.57 -3.28 -8.73
CA ASN A 104 -8.90 -3.27 -10.16
C ASN A 104 -10.27 -2.63 -10.43
N VAL A 105 -11.29 -2.90 -9.60
CA VAL A 105 -12.60 -2.24 -9.70
C VAL A 105 -12.46 -0.74 -9.48
N THR A 106 -11.70 -0.33 -8.47
CA THR A 106 -11.45 1.09 -8.16
C THR A 106 -10.78 1.81 -9.34
N LEU A 107 -9.84 1.14 -10.02
CA LEU A 107 -9.20 1.66 -11.22
C LEU A 107 -10.14 1.69 -12.44
N ALA A 108 -11.04 0.72 -12.59
CA ALA A 108 -12.03 0.68 -13.67
C ALA A 108 -13.07 1.81 -13.55
N GLU A 109 -13.42 2.21 -12.33
CA GLU A 109 -14.32 3.33 -12.03
C GLU A 109 -13.67 4.72 -12.18
N LEU A 110 -12.35 4.81 -12.36
CA LEU A 110 -11.61 6.07 -12.37
C LEU A 110 -12.01 6.94 -13.57
N ASP A 111 -12.55 8.14 -13.37
CA ASP A 111 -12.84 9.06 -14.47
C ASP A 111 -11.60 9.87 -14.91
N SER A 112 -11.72 10.71 -15.94
CA SER A 112 -10.61 11.54 -16.46
C SER A 112 -10.21 12.71 -15.56
N SER A 113 -10.91 12.92 -14.43
CA SER A 113 -10.66 13.99 -13.46
C SER A 113 -10.15 13.46 -12.11
N GLY A 114 -10.25 12.16 -11.86
CA GLY A 114 -9.79 11.54 -10.63
C GLY A 114 -8.39 10.95 -10.70
N ALA A 115 -7.81 10.69 -9.53
CA ALA A 115 -6.65 9.82 -9.40
C ALA A 115 -6.81 8.79 -8.27
N VAL A 116 -6.17 7.63 -8.42
CA VAL A 116 -5.93 6.71 -7.29
C VAL A 116 -4.46 6.84 -6.92
N ILE A 117 -4.16 6.94 -5.62
CA ILE A 117 -2.80 7.08 -5.11
C ILE A 117 -2.48 5.91 -4.19
N ILE A 118 -1.29 5.32 -4.36
CA ILE A 118 -0.71 4.39 -3.39
C ILE A 118 0.54 5.06 -2.80
N ALA A 119 0.57 5.25 -1.49
CA ALA A 119 1.70 5.81 -0.76
C ALA A 119 2.31 4.76 0.18
N ASP A 120 3.61 4.53 0.07
CA ASP A 120 4.30 3.55 0.92
C ASP A 120 5.78 3.87 1.11
N TYR A 121 6.32 3.44 2.25
CA TYR A 121 7.73 3.57 2.57
C TYR A 121 8.49 2.28 2.25
N LYS A 122 9.61 2.43 1.54
CA LYS A 122 10.58 1.34 1.44
C LYS A 122 11.40 1.27 2.73
N MET A 123 11.75 0.05 3.15
CA MET A 123 12.85 -0.18 4.09
C MET A 123 14.10 0.59 3.65
N ARG A 124 14.81 1.17 4.62
CA ARG A 124 15.96 2.05 4.36
C ARG A 124 16.94 1.45 3.35
N ILE A 125 17.34 2.27 2.38
CA ILE A 125 18.38 1.93 1.41
C ILE A 125 19.71 2.27 2.06
N LEU A 126 20.56 1.27 2.29
CA LEU A 126 21.88 1.46 2.88
C LEU A 126 22.90 1.77 1.80
N SER A 127 23.85 2.66 2.11
CA SER A 127 25.04 2.87 1.27
C SER A 127 25.77 1.57 1.03
N GLN A 128 26.27 1.36 -0.18
CA GLN A 128 26.89 0.11 -0.60
C GLN A 128 28.02 0.39 -1.57
N SER A 129 29.14 -0.33 -1.44
CA SER A 129 30.19 -0.28 -2.45
C SER A 129 30.15 -1.54 -3.32
N ALA A 130 30.52 -1.41 -4.59
CA ALA A 130 30.69 -2.56 -5.48
C ALA A 130 31.74 -3.55 -4.94
N HIS A 131 32.72 -3.06 -4.17
CA HIS A 131 33.80 -3.85 -3.57
C HIS A 131 33.74 -3.83 -2.04
N GLU A 132 32.54 -3.94 -1.49
CA GLU A 132 32.34 -3.90 -0.05
C GLU A 132 32.85 -5.16 0.66
N THR A 133 33.67 -4.97 1.70
CA THR A 133 34.14 -6.07 2.54
C THR A 133 33.18 -6.29 3.72
N LYS A 134 33.17 -7.49 4.32
CA LYS A 134 32.31 -7.78 5.50
C LYS A 134 32.55 -6.84 6.68
N GLN A 135 33.69 -6.17 6.77
CA GLN A 135 34.03 -5.23 7.85
C GLN A 135 33.36 -3.86 7.66
N ASP A 136 32.98 -3.50 6.43
CA ASP A 136 32.42 -2.19 6.09
C ASP A 136 30.92 -2.07 6.42
N PHE A 137 30.29 -3.15 6.90
CA PHE A 137 28.84 -3.23 7.10
C PHE A 137 28.31 -2.42 8.32
N PHE A 138 29.13 -2.10 9.30
CA PHE A 138 28.65 -1.56 10.58
C PHE A 138 28.43 -0.05 10.54
N GLY A 139 27.24 0.39 10.98
CA GLY A 139 26.95 1.81 11.28
C GLY A 139 26.59 2.70 10.08
N LYS A 140 26.24 2.11 8.92
CA LYS A 140 25.87 2.89 7.73
C LYS A 140 24.55 3.65 7.93
N CYS A 141 24.59 4.97 7.73
CA CYS A 141 23.39 5.77 7.58
C CYS A 141 22.72 5.43 6.24
N GLY A 142 21.48 4.96 6.29
CA GLY A 142 20.68 4.70 5.09
C GLY A 142 19.71 5.83 4.78
N TRP A 143 19.27 5.90 3.54
CA TRP A 143 18.24 6.83 3.09
C TRP A 143 16.86 6.23 3.33
N ILE A 144 15.93 7.10 3.73
CA ILE A 144 14.51 6.80 3.55
C ILE A 144 14.19 6.90 2.07
N LEU A 145 13.31 6.02 1.59
CA LEU A 145 12.66 6.15 0.30
C LEU A 145 11.15 6.04 0.51
N HIS A 146 10.42 7.10 0.19
CA HIS A 146 8.96 7.11 0.18
C HIS A 146 8.49 7.18 -1.27
N THR A 147 7.47 6.40 -1.61
CA THR A 147 6.95 6.34 -2.98
C THR A 147 5.48 6.74 -2.98
N ILE A 148 5.12 7.65 -3.88
CA ILE A 148 3.75 7.96 -4.25
C ILE A 148 3.54 7.47 -5.69
N LEU A 149 2.79 6.37 -5.84
CA LEU A 149 2.29 5.93 -7.13
C LEU A 149 0.94 6.61 -7.40
N ILE A 150 0.81 7.30 -8.52
CA ILE A 150 -0.43 7.93 -8.96
C ILE A 150 -0.95 7.26 -10.24
N PHE A 151 -2.24 6.89 -10.23
CA PHE A 151 -2.98 6.35 -11.36
C PHE A 151 -3.95 7.41 -11.85
N MET A 152 -3.84 7.80 -13.11
CA MET A 152 -4.77 8.71 -13.76
C MET A 152 -5.28 8.11 -15.06
N ARG A 153 -6.55 8.37 -15.41
CA ARG A 153 -7.06 7.97 -16.72
C ARG A 153 -6.57 8.92 -17.79
N GLU A 154 -5.98 8.37 -18.84
CA GLU A 154 -5.61 9.12 -20.04
C GLU A 154 -6.87 9.62 -20.76
N THR A 155 -6.82 10.85 -21.27
CA THR A 155 -7.99 11.48 -21.90
C THR A 155 -8.40 10.72 -23.15
N ASN A 156 -9.67 10.34 -23.26
CA ASN A 156 -10.24 9.61 -24.41
C ASN A 156 -9.61 8.23 -24.67
N SER A 157 -8.99 7.59 -23.67
CA SER A 157 -8.45 6.25 -23.79
C SER A 157 -8.88 5.36 -22.62
N ASN A 158 -8.87 4.04 -22.83
CA ASN A 158 -9.06 3.05 -21.77
C ASN A 158 -7.74 2.69 -21.09
N LYS A 159 -6.75 3.59 -21.14
CA LYS A 159 -5.45 3.41 -20.49
C LYS A 159 -5.35 4.27 -19.25
N LEU A 160 -4.64 3.72 -18.29
CA LEU A 160 -4.17 4.40 -17.09
C LEU A 160 -2.73 4.80 -17.33
N ASP A 161 -2.45 6.07 -17.05
CA ASP A 161 -1.10 6.58 -16.90
C ASP A 161 -0.69 6.45 -15.42
N ILE A 162 0.54 5.98 -15.21
CA ILE A 162 1.09 5.64 -13.90
C ILE A 162 2.34 6.48 -13.69
N GLY A 163 2.28 7.39 -12.72
CA GLY A 163 3.44 8.14 -12.25
C GLY A 163 3.98 7.55 -10.96
N ALA A 164 5.27 7.25 -10.91
CA ALA A 164 5.97 6.90 -9.68
C ALA A 164 6.84 8.06 -9.23
N TYR A 165 6.48 8.66 -8.10
CA TYR A 165 7.22 9.75 -7.48
C TYR A 165 7.91 9.23 -6.22
N ASP A 166 9.22 9.14 -6.31
CA ASP A 166 10.09 8.52 -5.32
C ASP A 166 10.94 9.60 -4.64
N HIS A 167 10.72 9.76 -3.34
CA HIS A 167 11.41 10.75 -2.51
C HIS A 167 12.45 10.07 -1.64
N TRP A 168 13.72 10.32 -1.92
CA TRP A 168 14.80 9.90 -1.04
C TRP A 168 15.20 11.02 -0.09
N SER A 169 15.57 10.67 1.15
CA SER A 169 15.92 11.67 2.16
C SER A 169 16.97 11.15 3.14
N LEU A 170 17.79 12.07 3.65
CA LEU A 170 18.67 11.84 4.80
C LEU A 170 17.95 12.05 6.13
N ASP A 171 16.82 12.75 6.12
CA ASP A 171 15.92 12.76 7.26
C ASP A 171 15.51 11.31 7.58
N THR A 172 15.62 10.95 8.86
CA THR A 172 15.36 9.59 9.34
C THR A 172 13.98 9.42 9.97
N LYS A 173 13.18 10.50 10.04
CA LYS A 173 11.85 10.50 10.65
C LYS A 173 10.76 10.20 9.61
N GLN A 174 10.30 8.95 9.59
CA GLN A 174 9.06 8.54 8.93
C GLN A 174 7.87 8.99 9.77
N ASN A 175 7.29 10.15 9.50
CA ASN A 175 6.15 10.70 10.24
C ASN A 175 5.16 11.44 9.31
N ALA A 176 4.04 11.86 9.88
CA ALA A 176 2.98 12.61 9.20
C ALA A 176 3.49 13.79 8.35
N TRP A 177 4.45 14.53 8.90
CA TRP A 177 4.99 15.73 8.26
C TRP A 177 5.83 15.40 7.02
N PHE A 178 6.62 14.31 7.08
CA PHE A 178 7.32 13.80 5.91
C PHE A 178 6.32 13.34 4.84
N THR A 179 5.35 12.51 5.23
CA THR A 179 4.33 12.00 4.31
C THR A 179 3.59 13.15 3.62
N THR A 180 3.16 14.16 4.36
CA THR A 180 2.52 15.34 3.77
C THR A 180 3.45 16.10 2.84
N SER A 181 4.70 16.31 3.24
CA SER A 181 5.70 16.99 2.40
C SER A 181 5.90 16.27 1.07
N ALA A 182 5.84 14.94 1.06
CA ALA A 182 5.89 14.15 -0.16
C ALA A 182 4.64 14.37 -1.04
N PHE A 183 3.44 14.44 -0.46
CA PHE A 183 2.21 14.75 -1.20
C PHE A 183 2.25 16.17 -1.80
N GLU A 184 2.65 17.18 -1.02
CA GLU A 184 2.90 18.56 -1.51
C GLU A 184 3.82 18.53 -2.74
N ALA A 185 4.96 17.84 -2.62
CA ALA A 185 5.94 17.73 -3.69
C ALA A 185 5.35 17.12 -4.97
N VAL A 186 4.45 16.15 -4.85
CA VAL A 186 3.79 15.51 -6.00
C VAL A 186 2.73 16.43 -6.59
N PHE A 187 1.86 17.02 -5.77
CA PHE A 187 0.79 17.88 -6.25
C PHE A 187 1.32 19.11 -6.99
N GLU A 188 2.44 19.67 -6.57
CA GLU A 188 3.08 20.78 -7.28
C GLU A 188 3.83 20.36 -8.57
N THR A 189 4.14 19.06 -8.71
CA THR A 189 4.89 18.54 -9.87
C THR A 189 4.00 18.00 -10.98
N ILE A 190 2.86 17.40 -10.64
CA ILE A 190 1.95 16.81 -11.64
C ILE A 190 1.38 17.89 -12.56
N SER A 191 1.49 17.67 -13.87
CA SER A 191 1.06 18.65 -14.88
C SER A 191 -0.46 18.85 -14.90
N LYS A 192 -1.21 17.77 -14.65
CA LYS A 192 -2.67 17.76 -14.56
C LYS A 192 -3.08 17.38 -13.14
N LYS A 193 -3.44 18.38 -12.33
CA LYS A 193 -3.99 18.15 -10.99
C LYS A 193 -5.34 17.43 -11.09
N PRO A 194 -5.55 16.30 -10.38
CA PRO A 194 -6.84 15.65 -10.31
C PRO A 194 -7.81 16.52 -9.49
N LYS A 195 -9.10 16.47 -9.81
CA LYS A 195 -10.14 17.14 -9.01
C LYS A 195 -10.49 16.36 -7.75
N TRP A 196 -10.28 15.05 -7.79
CA TRP A 196 -10.54 14.17 -6.66
C TRP A 196 -9.54 13.02 -6.59
N ILE A 197 -9.27 12.51 -5.39
CA ILE A 197 -8.37 11.38 -5.17
C ILE A 197 -8.97 10.30 -4.27
N LYS A 198 -8.51 9.07 -4.47
CA LYS A 198 -8.62 7.98 -3.49
C LYS A 198 -7.22 7.53 -3.11
N VAL A 199 -6.90 7.51 -1.82
CA VAL A 199 -5.55 7.17 -1.32
C VAL A 199 -5.56 5.78 -0.69
N ILE A 200 -4.49 5.03 -0.90
CA ILE A 200 -4.22 3.75 -0.27
C ILE A 200 -2.82 3.84 0.36
N SER A 201 -2.69 3.50 1.63
CA SER A 201 -1.40 3.46 2.31
C SER A 201 -1.33 2.30 3.29
N ASP A 202 -0.14 2.07 3.86
CA ASP A 202 -0.05 1.20 5.04
C ASP A 202 -0.81 1.81 6.24
N ASN A 203 -1.10 0.97 7.23
CA ASN A 203 -1.66 1.39 8.51
C ASN A 203 -0.57 1.89 9.49
N GLY A 204 0.58 2.34 8.98
CA GLY A 204 1.68 2.82 9.80
C GLY A 204 1.33 4.14 10.47
N LEU A 205 1.87 4.40 11.67
CA LEU A 205 1.64 5.65 12.43
C LEU A 205 1.98 6.91 11.62
N HIS A 206 2.81 6.79 10.59
CA HIS A 206 3.21 7.88 9.70
C HIS A 206 2.18 8.20 8.60
N CYS A 207 1.28 7.27 8.29
CA CYS A 207 0.16 7.42 7.35
C CYS A 207 -1.19 7.55 8.07
N HIS A 208 -1.34 6.91 9.23
CA HIS A 208 -2.59 6.91 10.00
C HIS A 208 -2.38 7.62 11.35
N ASN A 209 -2.54 8.94 11.35
CA ASN A 209 -2.49 9.76 12.56
C ASN A 209 -3.33 11.04 12.40
N SER A 210 -3.75 11.62 13.53
CA SER A 210 -4.60 12.82 13.58
C SER A 210 -3.97 14.03 12.89
N LYS A 211 -2.64 14.21 12.97
CA LYS A 211 -1.91 15.31 12.31
C LYS A 211 -2.06 15.24 10.79
N LEU A 212 -1.86 14.07 10.19
CA LEU A 212 -2.03 13.87 8.75
C LEU A 212 -3.49 14.04 8.36
N MET A 213 -4.44 13.48 9.12
CA MET A 213 -5.87 13.66 8.85
C MET A 213 -6.30 15.13 8.91
N ALA A 214 -5.77 15.90 9.86
CA ALA A 214 -6.03 17.34 9.95
C ALA A 214 -5.49 18.10 8.73
N ILE A 215 -4.27 17.80 8.29
CA ILE A 215 -3.63 18.39 7.10
C ILE A 215 -4.41 18.07 5.82
N VAL A 216 -4.83 16.81 5.69
CA VAL A 216 -5.58 16.26 4.55
C VAL A 216 -6.85 17.05 4.27
N ASN A 217 -7.53 17.54 5.31
CA ASN A 217 -8.70 18.41 5.16
C ASN A 217 -8.43 19.74 4.45
N TYR A 218 -7.18 20.22 4.45
CA TYR A 218 -6.81 21.46 3.77
C TYR A 218 -6.47 21.26 2.29
N TRP A 219 -6.34 20.02 1.80
CA TRP A 219 -5.94 19.77 0.40
C TRP A 219 -6.94 20.31 -0.62
N TYR A 220 -8.24 20.34 -0.28
CA TYR A 220 -9.22 21.01 -1.13
C TYR A 220 -8.93 22.51 -1.24
N THR A 221 -8.64 23.16 -0.12
CA THR A 221 -8.35 24.61 -0.09
C THR A 221 -7.01 24.95 -0.75
N TRP A 222 -5.98 24.11 -0.55
CA TRP A 222 -4.63 24.36 -1.06
C TRP A 222 -4.45 23.99 -2.54
N TYR A 223 -5.13 22.94 -3.01
CA TYR A 223 -4.87 22.40 -4.35
C TYR A 223 -6.12 22.19 -5.21
N ASP A 224 -7.33 22.47 -4.70
CA ASP A 224 -8.60 22.15 -5.36
C ASP A 224 -8.79 20.63 -5.59
N ILE A 225 -8.37 19.82 -4.61
CA ILE A 225 -8.42 18.35 -4.64
C ILE A 225 -9.36 17.81 -3.56
N GLU A 226 -10.46 17.17 -3.97
CA GLU A 226 -11.39 16.45 -3.09
C GLU A 226 -10.83 15.07 -2.69
N ILE A 227 -10.95 14.67 -1.43
CA ILE A 227 -10.49 13.37 -0.95
C ILE A 227 -11.69 12.46 -0.73
N ARG A 228 -11.91 11.52 -1.66
CA ARG A 228 -13.12 10.67 -1.63
C ARG A 228 -13.01 9.48 -0.69
N SER A 229 -11.79 8.95 -0.50
CA SER A 229 -11.53 7.87 0.45
C SER A 229 -10.03 7.73 0.72
N TRP A 230 -9.68 7.35 1.95
CA TRP A 230 -8.35 6.88 2.31
C TRP A 230 -8.46 5.47 2.91
N LEU A 231 -7.80 4.49 2.31
CA LEU A 231 -7.79 3.10 2.76
C LEU A 231 -6.45 2.76 3.41
N PHE A 232 -6.49 2.25 4.64
CA PHE A 232 -5.31 1.79 5.37
C PHE A 232 -5.21 0.26 5.27
N LEU A 233 -4.10 -0.23 4.73
CA LEU A 233 -3.80 -1.65 4.64
C LEU A 233 -3.07 -2.10 5.91
N GLU A 234 -3.62 -3.10 6.60
CA GLU A 234 -2.91 -3.67 7.76
C GLU A 234 -1.57 -4.28 7.35
N PRO A 235 -0.59 -4.29 8.27
CA PRO A 235 0.72 -4.90 8.04
C PRO A 235 0.59 -6.32 7.50
N GLY A 236 1.16 -6.56 6.32
CA GLY A 236 1.18 -7.88 5.70
C GLY A 236 -0.17 -8.36 5.14
N LYS A 237 -1.23 -7.53 5.05
CA LYS A 237 -2.51 -7.94 4.43
C LYS A 237 -2.51 -7.91 2.90
N ALA A 238 -1.78 -6.99 2.28
CA ALA A 238 -1.68 -6.90 0.82
C ALA A 238 -0.27 -6.53 0.38
N LYS A 239 0.12 -7.04 -0.79
CA LYS A 239 1.21 -6.47 -1.57
C LYS A 239 0.59 -5.70 -2.71
N THR A 240 0.95 -4.43 -2.84
CA THR A 240 0.41 -3.56 -3.88
C THR A 240 1.44 -3.38 -5.01
N MET A 241 1.09 -2.58 -6.03
CA MET A 241 2.03 -2.29 -7.11
C MET A 241 3.23 -1.45 -6.64
N VAL A 242 3.14 -0.77 -5.49
CA VAL A 242 4.27 -0.05 -4.89
C VAL A 242 5.36 -1.01 -4.43
N ASP A 243 5.00 -2.18 -3.90
CA ASP A 243 5.96 -3.22 -3.51
C ASP A 243 6.73 -3.76 -4.72
N SER A 244 6.03 -3.92 -5.85
CA SER A 244 6.62 -4.34 -7.12
C SER A 244 7.56 -3.26 -7.69
N HIS A 245 7.17 -1.99 -7.57
CA HIS A 245 8.01 -0.86 -7.93
C HIS A 245 9.28 -0.80 -7.08
N HIS A 246 9.16 -0.88 -5.75
CA HIS A 246 10.30 -0.97 -4.85
C HIS A 246 11.20 -2.16 -5.16
N ALA A 247 10.65 -3.32 -5.52
CA ALA A 247 11.44 -4.48 -5.94
C ALA A 247 12.24 -4.19 -7.22
N SER A 248 11.67 -3.42 -8.14
CA SER A 248 12.31 -2.97 -9.38
C SER A 248 13.45 -1.99 -9.10
N ILE A 249 13.24 -1.00 -8.21
CA ILE A 249 14.31 -0.10 -7.73
C ILE A 249 15.44 -0.92 -7.10
N MET A 250 15.14 -1.84 -6.18
CA MET A 250 16.16 -2.65 -5.54
C MET A 250 16.92 -3.55 -6.52
N HIS A 251 16.26 -4.06 -7.55
CA HIS A 251 16.91 -4.81 -8.62
C HIS A 251 17.83 -3.91 -9.46
N ALA A 252 17.40 -2.68 -9.75
CA ALA A 252 18.19 -1.68 -10.46
C ALA A 252 19.45 -1.28 -9.67
N ILE A 253 19.32 -1.02 -8.36
CA ILE A 253 20.45 -0.78 -7.44
C ILE A 253 21.42 -1.97 -7.43
N LYS A 254 20.91 -3.21 -7.33
CA LYS A 254 21.78 -4.40 -7.39
C LYS A 254 22.54 -4.50 -8.71
N ARG A 255 21.91 -4.13 -9.82
CA ARG A 255 22.58 -4.06 -11.13
C ARG A 255 23.64 -2.97 -11.16
N TYR A 256 23.33 -1.79 -10.64
CA TYR A 256 24.24 -0.64 -10.53
C TYR A 256 25.52 -1.01 -9.76
N LEU A 257 25.39 -1.69 -8.62
CA LEU A 257 26.53 -2.20 -7.86
C LEU A 257 27.33 -3.27 -8.64
N ARG A 258 26.65 -4.18 -9.33
CA ARG A 258 27.32 -5.26 -10.11
C ARG A 258 28.16 -4.76 -11.27
N ILE A 259 27.86 -3.59 -11.81
CA ILE A 259 28.65 -2.98 -12.89
C ILE A 259 29.80 -2.12 -12.36
N GLY A 260 30.07 -2.15 -11.05
CA GLY A 260 31.21 -1.47 -10.42
C GLY A 260 30.89 -0.07 -9.89
N CYS A 261 29.63 0.36 -9.90
CA CYS A 261 29.25 1.66 -9.33
C CYS A 261 29.02 1.56 -7.82
N ASP A 262 29.30 2.62 -7.08
CA ASP A 262 29.03 2.70 -5.63
C ASP A 262 27.73 3.47 -5.36
N LEU A 263 27.02 3.06 -4.31
CA LEU A 263 25.87 3.77 -3.77
C LEU A 263 26.33 4.61 -2.56
N SER A 264 26.82 5.81 -2.84
CA SER A 264 27.46 6.71 -1.87
C SER A 264 26.58 7.90 -1.46
N SER A 265 25.61 8.24 -2.29
CA SER A 265 24.70 9.37 -2.14
C SER A 265 23.27 8.98 -2.55
N GLY A 266 22.29 9.82 -2.21
CA GLY A 266 20.93 9.64 -2.71
C GLY A 266 20.80 9.83 -4.22
N ASP A 267 21.68 10.66 -4.82
CA ASP A 267 21.73 10.81 -6.29
C ASP A 267 22.12 9.50 -6.97
N ASP A 268 22.93 8.65 -6.34
CA ASP A 268 23.24 7.32 -6.85
C ASP A 268 21.99 6.42 -6.90
N ILE A 269 21.01 6.62 -6.00
CA ILE A 269 19.71 5.93 -6.05
C ILE A 269 18.95 6.38 -7.30
N ALA A 270 18.91 7.69 -7.57
CA ALA A 270 18.30 8.27 -8.77
C ALA A 270 18.96 7.77 -10.06
N GLN A 271 20.30 7.69 -10.10
CA GLN A 271 21.02 7.14 -11.24
C GLN A 271 20.79 5.64 -11.41
N ALA A 272 20.78 4.87 -10.32
CA ALA A 272 20.54 3.43 -10.39
C ALA A 272 19.13 3.10 -10.89
N ALA A 273 18.13 3.88 -10.48
CA ALA A 273 16.73 3.72 -10.89
C ALA A 273 16.41 4.34 -12.28
N LYS A 274 17.40 4.98 -12.91
CA LYS A 274 17.24 5.57 -14.24
C LYS A 274 16.82 4.51 -15.26
N GLY A 275 15.80 4.84 -16.06
CA GLY A 275 15.23 3.95 -17.07
C GLY A 275 14.07 3.08 -16.58
N LEU A 276 13.69 3.14 -15.29
CA LEU A 276 12.40 2.61 -14.84
C LEU A 276 11.25 3.47 -15.42
N SER A 277 10.27 2.81 -16.02
CA SER A 277 9.13 3.49 -16.66
C SER A 277 8.31 4.31 -15.67
N GLY A 278 7.88 5.49 -16.08
CA GLY A 278 7.05 6.41 -15.29
C GLY A 278 7.70 6.87 -13.98
N THR A 279 9.01 6.68 -13.80
CA THR A 279 9.68 6.88 -12.51
C THR A 279 10.45 8.20 -12.43
N SER A 280 10.10 9.00 -11.43
CA SER A 280 10.70 10.29 -11.09
C SER A 280 11.23 10.27 -9.66
N LEU A 281 12.53 10.47 -9.50
CA LEU A 281 13.21 10.52 -8.20
C LEU A 281 13.58 11.97 -7.87
N ALA A 282 13.41 12.36 -6.61
CA ALA A 282 13.92 13.63 -6.09
C ALA A 282 14.38 13.46 -4.63
N ASN A 283 15.33 14.29 -4.21
CA ASN A 283 15.59 14.50 -2.79
C ASN A 283 14.44 15.31 -2.20
N LEU A 284 13.94 14.88 -1.04
CA LEU A 284 12.95 15.60 -0.26
C LEU A 284 13.50 15.84 1.14
N GLU A 285 13.57 17.09 1.55
CA GLU A 285 13.90 17.48 2.91
C GLU A 285 12.74 18.30 3.50
N PRO A 286 11.92 17.70 4.40
CA PRO A 286 10.83 18.41 5.04
C PRO A 286 11.34 19.60 5.86
N ASN A 287 10.64 20.73 5.79
CA ASN A 287 10.94 21.86 6.67
C ASN A 287 10.51 21.52 8.11
N ARG A 288 11.45 21.10 8.94
CA ARG A 288 11.21 20.67 10.33
C ARG A 288 10.99 21.82 11.31
N ASN A 289 11.23 23.07 10.93
CA ASN A 289 10.97 24.21 11.81
C ASN A 289 9.47 24.34 12.12
N ASN A 290 8.61 23.85 11.22
CA ASN A 290 7.16 23.80 11.42
C ASN A 290 6.69 22.47 12.05
N ASP A 291 7.59 21.51 12.27
CA ASP A 291 7.28 20.23 12.93
C ASP A 291 7.39 20.34 14.47
N SER A 292 8.04 21.39 14.98
CA SER A 292 8.27 21.64 16.40
C SER A 292 7.19 22.54 17.05
N GLU A 293 5.99 22.01 17.22
CA GLU A 293 5.01 22.53 18.19
C GLU A 293 4.26 21.38 18.90
N SER A 294 4.97 20.41 19.50
CA SER A 294 4.29 19.38 20.31
C SER A 294 5.06 18.81 21.50
N HIS A 295 6.15 19.46 21.95
CA HIS A 295 6.85 19.06 23.17
C HIS A 295 7.09 20.22 24.14
N GLU A 296 6.14 21.13 24.28
CA GLU A 296 6.04 21.94 25.51
C GLU A 296 4.60 21.90 26.02
N LYS A 297 4.42 21.25 27.17
CA LYS A 297 3.19 21.35 27.95
C LYS A 297 3.00 22.82 28.31
N ASN A 298 1.85 23.37 27.93
CA ASN A 298 1.38 24.74 28.16
C ASN A 298 1.87 25.79 27.15
N GLN A 299 1.25 25.80 25.97
CA GLN A 299 0.88 27.05 25.30
C GLN A 299 -0.22 26.77 24.27
N LYS A 300 -1.46 27.18 24.58
CA LYS A 300 -2.50 27.38 23.56
C LYS A 300 -2.02 28.51 22.65
N LYS A 301 -1.81 28.24 21.36
CA LYS A 301 -1.90 29.25 20.30
C LYS A 301 -2.52 28.63 19.06
N ASN A 302 -3.63 29.22 18.65
CA ASN A 302 -4.33 29.03 17.38
C ASN A 302 -3.40 29.44 16.23
N THR A 303 -2.42 28.61 15.91
CA THR A 303 -1.58 28.80 14.73
C THR A 303 -2.27 28.10 13.55
N PRO A 304 -2.65 28.83 12.47
CA PRO A 304 -3.24 28.19 11.30
C PRO A 304 -2.29 27.10 10.79
N LEU A 305 -2.83 25.91 10.50
CA LEU A 305 -2.04 24.84 9.91
C LEU A 305 -1.45 25.34 8.58
N HIS A 306 -0.13 25.41 8.51
CA HIS A 306 0.55 25.94 7.34
C HIS A 306 0.76 24.84 6.29
N GLN A 307 0.55 25.21 5.03
CA GLN A 307 0.91 24.37 3.88
C GLN A 307 2.40 23.98 3.99
N PRO A 308 2.75 22.70 3.83
CA PRO A 308 4.15 22.28 3.85
C PRO A 308 4.95 22.99 2.76
N GLN A 309 6.18 23.40 3.11
CA GLN A 309 7.13 23.95 2.15
C GLN A 309 8.45 23.19 2.26
N PRO A 310 8.47 21.92 1.81
CA PRO A 310 9.69 21.14 1.83
C PRO A 310 10.69 21.65 0.77
N SER A 311 11.98 21.41 1.03
CA SER A 311 12.99 21.57 -0.01
C SER A 311 12.97 20.31 -0.87
N ILE A 312 12.78 20.48 -2.19
CA ILE A 312 12.70 19.38 -3.15
C ILE A 312 13.75 19.63 -4.23
N SER A 313 14.57 18.64 -4.56
CA SER A 313 15.46 18.73 -5.72
C SER A 313 14.66 18.66 -7.02
N GLN A 314 15.27 19.01 -8.15
CA GLN A 314 14.64 18.74 -9.44
C GLN A 314 14.40 17.22 -9.60
N TYR A 315 13.18 16.84 -9.98
CA TYR A 315 12.87 15.45 -10.28
C TYR A 315 13.61 14.96 -11.51
N THR A 316 14.01 13.69 -11.50
CA THR A 316 14.44 13.01 -12.72
C THR A 316 13.26 12.88 -13.69
N THR A 317 13.55 13.04 -14.98
CA THR A 317 12.55 12.84 -16.05
C THR A 317 12.47 11.35 -16.41
N PRO A 318 11.28 10.73 -16.40
CA PRO A 318 11.11 9.36 -16.86
C PRO A 318 11.50 9.23 -18.34
N GLU A 319 12.26 8.19 -18.69
CA GLU A 319 12.67 7.94 -20.09
C GLU A 319 11.55 7.29 -20.91
N THR A 320 10.63 6.59 -20.24
CA THR A 320 9.49 5.92 -20.84
C THR A 320 8.26 6.11 -19.97
N GLU A 321 7.09 6.18 -20.58
CA GLU A 321 5.81 6.23 -19.87
C GLU A 321 5.48 4.87 -19.26
N TRP A 322 4.78 4.87 -18.12
CA TRP A 322 4.24 3.65 -17.54
C TRP A 322 2.72 3.66 -17.73
N THR A 323 2.24 2.85 -18.67
CA THR A 323 0.80 2.75 -18.97
C THR A 323 0.25 1.35 -18.72
N MET A 324 -1.03 1.28 -18.37
CA MET A 324 -1.76 0.03 -18.13
C MET A 324 -3.13 0.09 -18.80
N SER A 325 -3.62 -1.01 -19.39
CA SER A 325 -4.98 -1.06 -19.95
C SER A 325 -6.00 -1.40 -18.86
N ILE A 326 -7.15 -0.75 -18.87
CA ILE A 326 -8.29 -1.12 -18.02
C ILE A 326 -8.96 -2.34 -18.66
N ALA A 327 -8.90 -3.50 -18.01
CA ALA A 327 -9.63 -4.67 -18.46
C ALA A 327 -11.13 -4.47 -18.15
N LEU A 328 -11.96 -4.30 -19.18
CA LEU A 328 -13.42 -4.36 -19.10
C LEU A 328 -13.86 -5.73 -19.64
N GLU A 329 -14.30 -6.64 -18.77
CA GLU A 329 -15.09 -7.79 -19.22
C GLU A 329 -16.59 -7.43 -19.12
N SER A 330 -17.25 -7.62 -20.27
CA SER A 330 -18.58 -7.21 -20.74
C SER A 330 -19.74 -6.97 -19.77
N GLU A 331 -20.54 -5.97 -20.15
CA GLU A 331 -21.88 -5.58 -19.71
C GLU A 331 -22.88 -6.73 -19.54
N ASN A 332 -23.47 -6.85 -18.35
CA ASN A 332 -24.91 -7.03 -18.09
C ASN A 332 -25.11 -7.45 -16.63
N ASP A 333 -25.44 -6.50 -15.74
CA ASP A 333 -26.77 -6.43 -15.14
C ASP A 333 -26.84 -5.30 -14.11
N LYS A 334 -27.88 -4.49 -14.25
CA LYS A 334 -28.20 -3.41 -13.31
C LYS A 334 -28.86 -4.03 -12.08
N ASN A 335 -28.43 -3.54 -10.92
CA ASN A 335 -29.06 -3.55 -9.59
C ASN A 335 -28.32 -4.42 -8.55
N ALA A 336 -27.66 -3.77 -7.60
CA ALA A 336 -28.08 -3.80 -6.19
C ALA A 336 -27.08 -3.04 -5.31
N ALA A 337 -27.59 -2.05 -4.59
CA ALA A 337 -26.87 -1.34 -3.54
C ALA A 337 -26.90 -2.12 -2.22
N LYS A 338 -25.74 -2.32 -1.59
CA LYS A 338 -25.42 -2.11 -0.15
C LYS A 338 -24.27 -3.02 0.31
N GLY A 339 -23.33 -2.43 1.02
CA GLY A 339 -22.25 -3.12 1.75
C GLY A 339 -21.03 -2.19 1.87
N LEU A 340 -21.09 -1.25 2.81
CA LEU A 340 -20.08 -0.20 3.01
C LEU A 340 -19.68 -0.21 4.49
N GLU A 341 -18.64 -0.94 4.86
CA GLU A 341 -18.17 -0.93 6.27
C GLU A 341 -16.67 -0.73 6.48
N ASP A 342 -15.84 -0.56 5.44
CA ASP A 342 -14.42 -0.18 5.60
C ASP A 342 -14.03 1.12 4.85
N ARG A 343 -14.97 2.06 4.69
CA ARG A 343 -14.71 3.38 4.09
C ARG A 343 -14.98 4.49 5.10
N ILE A 344 -13.92 5.09 5.65
CA ILE A 344 -14.05 6.33 6.41
C ILE A 344 -14.41 7.44 5.41
N ASN A 345 -15.71 7.76 5.33
CA ASN A 345 -16.20 8.89 4.54
C ASN A 345 -16.00 10.21 5.31
N ALA A 346 -16.17 11.36 4.64
CA ALA A 346 -16.01 12.70 5.23
C ALA A 346 -16.71 12.89 6.59
N ARG A 347 -17.89 12.29 6.76
CA ARG A 347 -18.63 12.32 8.03
C ARG A 347 -17.96 11.48 9.11
N SER A 348 -17.51 10.28 8.77
CA SER A 348 -16.75 9.40 9.67
C SER A 348 -15.38 10.00 10.03
N MET A 349 -14.72 10.71 9.10
CA MET A 349 -13.47 11.43 9.39
C MET A 349 -13.73 12.54 10.42
N ARG A 350 -14.81 13.30 10.24
CA ARG A 350 -15.20 14.34 11.21
C ARG A 350 -15.55 13.77 12.58
N ASP A 351 -16.26 12.65 12.63
CA ASP A 351 -16.63 12.00 13.88
C ASP A 351 -15.40 11.48 14.64
N GLU A 352 -14.37 10.99 13.92
CA GLU A 352 -13.09 10.61 14.55
C GLU A 352 -12.33 11.83 15.07
N LEU A 353 -12.27 12.91 14.30
CA LEU A 353 -11.64 14.17 14.73
C LEU A 353 -12.32 14.78 15.97
N LEU A 354 -13.64 14.62 16.11
CA LEU A 354 -14.36 15.08 17.30
C LEU A 354 -13.95 14.30 18.56
N LYS A 355 -13.59 13.02 18.46
CA LYS A 355 -13.04 12.27 19.61
C LYS A 355 -11.70 12.85 20.07
N HIS A 356 -10.90 13.37 19.15
CA HIS A 356 -9.64 14.05 19.47
C HIS A 356 -9.87 15.44 20.10
N VAL A 357 -10.99 16.10 19.78
CA VAL A 357 -11.44 17.32 20.50
C VAL A 357 -11.84 16.99 21.93
N GLU A 358 -12.59 15.91 22.14
CA GLU A 358 -12.96 15.43 23.47
C GLU A 358 -11.72 15.05 24.31
N ALA A 359 -10.66 14.55 23.67
CA ALA A 359 -9.37 14.26 24.29
C ALA A 359 -8.51 15.51 24.57
N GLY A 360 -8.93 16.69 24.11
CA GLY A 360 -8.19 17.95 24.24
C GLY A 360 -6.96 18.05 23.33
N GLU A 361 -6.90 17.22 22.29
CA GLU A 361 -5.81 17.19 21.31
C GLU A 361 -6.04 18.15 20.14
N LEU A 362 -7.29 18.54 19.90
CA LEU A 362 -7.73 19.48 18.86
C LEU A 362 -8.80 20.43 19.43
N GLU A 363 -8.96 21.62 18.86
CA GLU A 363 -10.09 22.51 19.17
C GLU A 363 -11.21 22.32 18.13
N GLU A 364 -12.47 22.41 18.53
CA GLU A 364 -13.62 22.16 17.62
C GLU A 364 -13.64 23.12 16.41
N GLU A 365 -13.10 24.32 16.60
CA GLU A 365 -12.97 25.37 15.58
C GLU A 365 -12.03 24.97 14.44
N ASP A 366 -11.09 24.05 14.70
CA ASP A 366 -10.12 23.54 13.73
C ASP A 366 -10.67 22.36 12.91
N ILE A 367 -11.87 21.86 13.25
CA ILE A 367 -12.55 20.79 12.51
C ILE A 367 -13.44 21.40 11.42
N PRO A 368 -13.15 21.13 10.13
CA PRO A 368 -13.99 21.62 9.05
C PRO A 368 -15.40 21.00 9.08
N LYS A 369 -16.35 21.68 8.44
CA LYS A 369 -17.73 21.20 8.35
C LYS A 369 -17.81 20.04 7.36
N VAL A 370 -18.77 19.13 7.55
CA VAL A 370 -18.95 17.93 6.69
C VAL A 370 -19.17 18.27 5.21
N ASN A 371 -19.61 19.49 4.88
CA ASN A 371 -19.77 19.95 3.50
C ASN A 371 -18.50 20.57 2.89
N THR A 372 -17.42 20.63 3.66
CA THR A 372 -16.08 21.12 3.28
C THR A 372 -15.00 20.03 3.43
N ILE A 373 -15.39 18.84 3.88
CA ILE A 373 -14.62 17.58 3.95
C ILE A 373 -15.21 16.66 2.90
#